data_AF-A0A2P4Q1R3-F1
#
_entry.id   AF-A0A2P4Q1R3-F1
#
_cell.length_a   1.000
_cell.length_b   1.000
_cell.length_c   1.000
_cell.angle_alpha   90.00
_cell.angle_beta   90.00
_cell.angle_gamma   90.00
#
_symmetry.space_group_name_H-M   'P 1'
#
loop_
_entity.id
_entity.type
_entity.pdbx_description
1 polymer ?
#
loop_
_entity_poly.entity_id
_entity_poly.type
_entity_poly.pdbx_seq_one_letter_code
_entity_poly.pdbx_strand_id
1 'polypeptide(L)'
;METDTQFDESDYANRQVLMRQLLTPKPIEGKDNWGIPPEPEKECDQDLQAKIVHFYQLKERGVHFNKNLLKNKAFRNPHIYNKLVEFVELDEIGSNFDREVYDPYGFPPEAFADQLGKFMHIYTARYFNF
;
A
#
# COMPACT_ATOMS: atom_id res chain seq x y z
N MET A 1 2.34 22.08 47.89
CA MET A 1 2.13 23.26 47.01
C MET A 1 2.12 22.70 45.61
N GLU A 2 0.95 22.29 45.15
CA GLU A 2 0.75 21.75 43.80
C GLU A 2 0.89 22.94 42.85
N THR A 3 1.92 22.95 42.01
CA THR A 3 2.05 23.94 40.95
C THR A 3 1.14 23.50 39.82
N ASP A 4 -0.06 24.07 39.77
CA ASP A 4 -0.91 24.07 38.59
C ASP A 4 -0.07 24.55 37.41
N THR A 5 0.36 23.60 36.58
CA THR A 5 1.07 23.90 35.35
C THR A 5 -0.02 24.32 34.38
N GLN A 6 -0.30 25.62 34.36
CA GLN A 6 -1.27 26.19 33.44
C GLN A 6 -0.85 25.81 32.03
N PHE A 7 -1.64 24.96 31.38
CA PHE A 7 -1.41 24.52 30.01
C PHE A 7 -1.53 25.72 29.08
N ASP A 8 -0.39 26.28 28.68
CA ASP A 8 -0.35 27.34 27.67
C ASP A 8 -0.52 26.71 26.28
N GLU A 9 -1.76 26.81 25.77
CA GLU A 9 -2.17 26.31 24.47
C GLU A 9 -1.38 26.96 23.32
N SER A 10 -0.87 28.19 23.53
CA SER A 10 -0.10 28.93 22.53
C SER A 10 1.31 28.34 22.33
N ASP A 11 1.97 27.91 23.41
CA ASP A 11 3.26 27.24 23.37
C ASP A 11 3.18 25.86 22.68
N TYR A 12 2.08 25.14 22.91
CA TYR A 12 1.81 23.88 22.21
C TYR A 12 1.57 24.10 20.71
N ALA A 13 0.78 25.09 20.33
CA ALA A 13 0.55 25.45 18.93
C ALA A 13 1.86 25.83 18.23
N ASN A 14 2.71 26.63 18.88
CA ASN A 14 4.03 27.01 18.37
C ASN A 14 4.95 25.81 18.19
N ARG A 15 4.96 24.87 19.15
CA ARG A 15 5.72 23.63 19.06
C ARG A 15 5.25 22.74 17.91
N GLN A 16 3.94 22.68 17.67
CA GLN A 16 3.38 21.91 16.54
C GLN A 16 3.78 22.51 15.19
N VAL A 17 3.72 23.83 15.04
CA VAL A 17 4.17 24.51 13.81
C VAL A 17 5.66 24.28 13.59
N LEU A 18 6.48 24.43 14.63
CA LEU A 18 7.92 24.18 14.56
C LEU A 18 8.23 22.72 14.23
N MET A 19 7.56 21.76 14.88
CA MET A 19 7.71 20.33 14.56
C MET A 19 7.34 20.06 13.10
N ARG A 20 6.25 20.64 12.60
CA ARG A 20 5.85 20.47 11.20
C ARG A 20 6.91 20.98 10.25
N GLN A 21 7.47 22.17 10.49
CA GLN A 21 8.55 22.74 9.66
C GLN A 21 9.83 21.90 9.68
N LEU A 22 10.19 21.32 10.82
CA LEU A 22 11.39 20.49 10.95
C LEU A 22 11.23 19.10 10.31
N LEU A 23 10.00 18.56 10.33
CA LEU A 23 9.69 17.23 9.80
C LEU A 23 9.21 17.25 8.35
N THR A 24 8.88 18.41 7.79
CA THR A 24 8.49 18.52 6.38
C THR A 24 9.66 18.12 5.48
N PRO A 25 9.46 17.17 4.54
CA PRO A 25 10.50 16.76 3.62
C PRO A 25 10.89 17.91 2.68
N LYS A 26 12.08 17.82 2.07
CA LYS A 26 12.50 18.82 1.08
C LYS A 26 11.46 18.91 -0.06
N PRO A 27 11.15 20.11 -0.57
CA PRO A 27 10.24 20.26 -1.69
C PRO A 27 10.82 19.60 -2.95
N ILE A 28 9.94 19.05 -3.79
CA ILE A 28 10.29 18.40 -5.05
C ILE A 28 10.21 19.45 -6.16
N GLU A 29 11.26 19.57 -6.98
CA GLU A 29 11.28 20.53 -8.09
C GLU A 29 10.09 20.29 -9.04
N GLY A 30 9.33 21.35 -9.31
CA GLY A 30 8.17 21.31 -10.21
C GLY A 30 6.91 20.64 -9.64
N LYS A 31 6.89 20.20 -8.37
CA LYS A 31 5.68 19.63 -7.73
C LYS A 31 5.31 20.39 -6.45
N ASP A 32 4.16 21.06 -6.49
CA ASP A 32 3.55 21.68 -5.31
C ASP A 32 3.07 20.62 -4.32
N ASN A 33 3.19 20.90 -3.02
CA ASN A 33 2.76 20.01 -1.92
C ASN A 33 3.19 18.54 -2.10
N TRP A 34 4.42 18.30 -2.56
CA TRP A 34 4.98 16.97 -2.84
C TRP A 34 4.16 16.14 -3.85
N GLY A 35 3.35 16.79 -4.69
CA GLY A 35 2.45 16.14 -5.64
C GLY A 35 1.21 15.51 -5.00
N ILE A 36 0.91 15.82 -3.73
CA ILE A 36 -0.33 15.40 -3.08
C ILE A 36 -1.48 16.23 -3.68
N PRO A 37 -2.52 15.59 -4.25
CA PRO A 37 -3.65 16.30 -4.82
C PRO A 37 -4.41 17.12 -3.75
N PRO A 38 -5.10 18.20 -4.15
CA PRO A 38 -5.93 18.97 -3.23
C PRO A 38 -7.07 18.09 -2.68
N GLU A 39 -7.66 18.52 -1.56
CA GLU A 39 -8.80 17.83 -0.99
C GLU A 39 -9.93 17.70 -2.01
N PRO A 40 -10.55 16.53 -2.13
CA PRO A 40 -11.65 16.33 -3.08
C PRO A 40 -12.86 17.17 -2.64
N GLU A 41 -13.41 17.97 -3.55
CA GLU A 41 -14.63 18.76 -3.29
C GLU A 41 -15.90 17.88 -3.24
N LYS A 42 -15.83 16.67 -3.78
CA LYS A 42 -16.98 15.77 -3.89
C LYS A 42 -17.31 15.14 -2.54
N GLU A 43 -18.59 15.12 -2.20
CA GLU A 43 -19.07 14.38 -1.03
C GLU A 43 -18.77 12.88 -1.15
N CYS A 44 -18.42 12.27 -0.01
CA CYS A 44 -18.16 10.84 0.08
C CYS A 44 -19.44 10.04 -0.24
N ASP A 45 -19.28 8.86 -0.84
CA ASP A 45 -20.38 7.93 -1.04
C ASP A 45 -20.97 7.52 0.33
N GLN A 46 -22.26 7.77 0.52
CA GLN A 46 -22.97 7.52 1.77
C GLN A 46 -22.97 6.03 2.14
N ASP A 47 -23.05 5.14 1.16
CA ASP A 47 -23.04 3.69 1.40
C ASP A 47 -21.66 3.24 1.89
N LEU A 48 -20.59 3.78 1.29
CA LEU A 48 -19.22 3.52 1.72
C LEU A 48 -18.98 4.06 3.13
N GLN A 49 -19.45 5.28 3.40
CA GLN A 49 -19.32 5.90 4.72
C GLN A 49 -20.06 5.09 5.79
N ALA A 50 -21.29 4.64 5.51
CA ALA A 50 -22.05 3.77 6.43
C ALA A 50 -21.31 2.44 6.70
N LYS A 51 -20.71 1.85 5.67
CA LYS A 51 -19.90 0.63 5.80
C LYS A 51 -18.67 0.83 6.68
N ILE A 52 -17.96 1.95 6.50
CA ILE A 52 -16.81 2.31 7.32
C ILE A 52 -17.24 2.51 8.77
N VAL A 53 -18.29 3.28 9.02
CA VAL A 53 -18.85 3.51 10.37
C VAL A 53 -19.21 2.19 11.04
N HIS A 54 -19.83 1.25 10.31
CA HIS A 54 -20.15 -0.07 10.82
C HIS A 54 -18.90 -0.85 11.29
N PHE A 55 -17.82 -0.86 10.49
CA PHE A 55 -16.57 -1.52 10.87
C PHE A 55 -15.89 -0.83 12.06
N TYR A 56 -15.99 0.48 12.19
CA TYR A 56 -15.51 1.21 13.37
C TYR A 56 -16.26 0.80 14.63
N GLN A 57 -17.59 0.77 14.59
CA GLN A 57 -18.42 0.33 15.73
C GLN A 57 -18.11 -1.11 16.15
N LEU A 58 -17.86 -2.01 15.18
CA LEU A 58 -17.42 -3.38 15.48
C LEU A 58 -16.06 -3.40 16.19
N LYS A 59 -15.11 -2.57 15.74
CA LYS A 59 -13.79 -2.45 16.35
C LYS A 59 -13.87 -1.94 17.79
N GLU A 60 -14.70 -0.93 18.06
CA GLU A 60 -14.94 -0.40 19.43
C GLU A 60 -15.52 -1.47 20.37
N ARG A 61 -16.37 -2.35 19.86
CA ARG A 61 -16.92 -3.50 20.60
C ARG A 61 -15.92 -4.66 20.79
N GLY A 62 -14.66 -4.48 20.36
CA GLY A 62 -13.60 -5.49 20.45
C GLY A 62 -13.66 -6.57 19.36
N VAL A 63 -14.52 -6.44 18.36
CA VAL A 63 -14.59 -7.37 17.22
C VAL A 63 -13.58 -6.94 16.17
N HIS A 64 -12.45 -7.63 16.13
CA HIS A 64 -11.45 -7.42 15.09
C HIS A 64 -11.77 -8.26 13.86
N PHE A 65 -12.23 -7.60 12.79
CA PHE A 65 -12.51 -8.23 11.50
C PHE A 65 -11.36 -9.14 11.02
N ASN A 66 -10.11 -8.63 11.07
CA ASN A 66 -8.93 -9.40 10.67
C ASN A 66 -8.76 -10.70 11.47
N LYS A 67 -9.08 -10.71 12.78
CA LYS A 67 -9.01 -11.93 13.59
C LYS A 67 -10.04 -12.97 13.14
N ASN A 68 -11.24 -12.54 12.79
CA ASN A 68 -12.28 -13.43 12.29
C ASN A 68 -11.97 -13.92 10.87
N LEU A 69 -11.41 -13.06 10.03
CA LEU A 69 -10.96 -13.42 8.68
C LEU A 69 -9.88 -14.51 8.72
N LEU A 70 -8.88 -14.38 9.61
CA LEU A 70 -7.81 -15.37 9.77
C LEU A 70 -8.30 -16.72 10.33
N LYS A 71 -9.40 -16.75 11.08
CA LYS A 71 -10.02 -18.01 11.54
C LYS A 71 -10.67 -18.80 10.40
N ASN A 72 -11.10 -18.12 9.33
CA ASN A 72 -11.74 -18.74 8.20
C ASN A 72 -10.78 -19.74 7.52
N LYS A 73 -11.22 -21.00 7.36
CA LYS A 73 -10.42 -22.06 6.72
C LYS A 73 -10.12 -21.73 5.25
N ALA A 74 -11.05 -21.10 4.53
CA ALA A 74 -10.84 -20.72 3.14
C ALA A 74 -9.72 -19.69 2.98
N PHE A 75 -9.61 -18.76 3.95
CA PHE A 75 -8.57 -17.72 3.95
C PHE A 75 -7.18 -18.27 4.32
N ARG A 76 -7.11 -19.42 5.00
CA ARG A 76 -5.84 -20.10 5.31
C ARG A 76 -5.30 -20.97 4.17
N ASN A 77 -6.04 -21.09 3.06
CA ASN A 77 -5.56 -21.84 1.89
C ASN A 77 -4.48 -21.03 1.17
N PRO A 78 -3.25 -21.52 1.00
CA PRO A 78 -2.21 -20.81 0.25
C PRO A 78 -2.64 -20.41 -1.18
N HIS A 79 -3.54 -21.17 -1.80
CA HIS A 79 -4.07 -20.87 -3.14
C HIS A 79 -5.14 -19.76 -3.15
N ILE A 80 -5.57 -19.23 -1.99
CA ILE A 80 -6.54 -18.12 -1.94
C ILE A 80 -5.96 -16.83 -2.51
N TYR A 81 -4.64 -16.66 -2.42
CA TYR A 81 -3.94 -15.45 -2.83
C TYR A 81 -4.23 -15.10 -4.30
N ASN A 82 -4.09 -16.06 -5.22
CA ASN A 82 -4.38 -15.84 -6.65
C ASN A 82 -5.81 -15.35 -6.89
N LYS A 83 -6.78 -15.85 -6.11
CA LYS A 83 -8.18 -15.40 -6.21
C LYS A 83 -8.39 -13.99 -5.67
N LEU A 84 -7.62 -13.59 -4.66
CA LEU A 84 -7.66 -12.24 -4.12
C LEU A 84 -7.07 -11.24 -5.11
N VAL A 85 -5.94 -11.60 -5.74
CA VAL A 85 -5.33 -10.81 -6.82
C VAL A 85 -6.32 -10.62 -7.97
N GLU A 86 -6.95 -11.70 -8.43
CA GLU A 86 -7.97 -11.67 -9.48
C GLU A 86 -9.19 -10.81 -9.07
N PHE A 87 -9.68 -10.97 -7.84
CA PHE A 87 -10.84 -10.23 -7.33
C PHE A 87 -10.60 -8.72 -7.20
N VAL A 88 -9.37 -8.31 -6.87
CA VAL A 88 -8.99 -6.91 -6.71
C VAL A 88 -8.47 -6.32 -8.03
N GLU A 89 -8.36 -7.14 -9.08
CA GLU A 89 -7.76 -6.76 -10.38
C GLU A 89 -6.36 -6.17 -10.21
N LEU A 90 -5.57 -6.76 -9.30
CA LEU A 90 -4.26 -6.25 -8.92
C LEU A 90 -3.18 -6.77 -9.89
N ASP A 91 -2.37 -5.85 -10.42
CA ASP A 91 -1.11 -6.19 -11.07
C ASP A 91 -0.01 -6.41 -10.01
N GLU A 92 0.43 -7.66 -9.85
CA GLU A 92 1.38 -8.07 -8.82
C GLU A 92 2.78 -7.48 -8.98
N ILE A 93 3.17 -7.13 -10.21
CA ILE A 93 4.48 -6.57 -10.55
C ILE A 93 4.39 -5.11 -10.99
N GLY A 94 3.17 -4.57 -10.98
CA GLY A 94 2.85 -3.18 -11.30
C GLY A 94 3.41 -2.18 -10.29
N SER A 95 3.39 -0.93 -10.71
CA SER A 95 3.91 0.20 -9.92
C SER A 95 3.03 1.42 -10.12
N ASN A 96 3.05 2.33 -9.12
CA ASN A 96 2.44 3.65 -9.23
C ASN A 96 3.35 4.67 -9.95
N PHE A 97 4.51 4.25 -10.45
CA PHE A 97 5.38 5.08 -11.30
C PHE A 97 4.89 5.08 -12.75
N ASP A 98 5.16 6.18 -13.45
CA ASP A 98 4.97 6.25 -14.89
C ASP A 98 5.81 5.16 -15.58
N ARG A 99 5.25 4.56 -16.64
CA ARG A 99 5.93 3.48 -17.38
C ARG A 99 7.26 3.91 -18.00
N GLU A 100 7.43 5.20 -18.26
CA GLU A 100 8.71 5.77 -18.71
C GLU A 100 9.82 5.62 -17.65
N VAL A 101 9.45 5.63 -16.37
CA VAL A 101 10.37 5.47 -15.23
C VAL A 101 10.54 4.01 -14.87
N TYR A 102 9.45 3.23 -14.89
CA TYR A 102 9.47 1.82 -14.58
C TYR A 102 8.39 1.06 -15.36
N ASP A 103 8.82 0.22 -16.29
CA ASP A 103 7.95 -0.73 -16.99
C ASP A 103 8.34 -2.18 -16.63
N PRO A 104 7.57 -2.87 -15.79
CA PRO A 104 7.84 -4.27 -15.44
C PRO A 104 7.73 -5.20 -16.66
N TYR A 105 7.07 -4.76 -17.73
CA TYR A 105 6.88 -5.50 -18.98
C TYR A 105 7.76 -4.98 -20.12
N GLY A 106 8.67 -4.03 -19.86
CA GLY A 106 9.54 -3.44 -20.88
C GLY A 106 10.67 -4.38 -21.33
N PHE A 107 10.87 -5.51 -20.66
CA PHE A 107 11.89 -6.48 -21.01
C PHE A 107 11.47 -7.35 -22.21
N PRO A 108 12.42 -7.78 -23.05
CA PRO A 108 12.13 -8.70 -24.12
C PRO A 108 11.73 -10.08 -23.56
N PRO A 109 10.89 -10.88 -24.28
CA PRO A 109 10.37 -12.15 -23.78
C PRO A 109 11.45 -13.13 -23.29
N GLU A 110 12.63 -13.10 -23.89
CA GLU A 110 13.76 -13.97 -23.58
C GLU A 110 14.37 -13.70 -22.19
N ALA A 111 14.16 -12.50 -21.63
CA ALA A 111 14.67 -12.13 -20.32
C ALA A 111 13.80 -12.64 -19.16
N PHE A 112 12.61 -13.18 -19.44
CA PHE A 112 11.72 -13.71 -18.41
C PHE A 112 12.13 -15.12 -17.98
N ALA A 113 11.90 -15.44 -16.70
CA ALA A 113 12.28 -16.70 -16.08
C ALA A 113 11.78 -17.93 -16.85
N ASP A 114 10.58 -17.87 -17.42
CA ASP A 114 9.99 -18.97 -18.19
C ASP A 114 10.80 -19.30 -19.46
N GLN A 115 11.30 -18.29 -20.17
CA GLN A 115 12.11 -18.50 -21.36
C GLN A 115 13.53 -18.90 -20.99
N LEU A 116 14.12 -18.25 -19.97
CA LEU A 116 15.43 -18.64 -19.43
C LEU A 116 15.45 -20.10 -18.99
N GLY A 117 14.40 -20.56 -18.29
CA GLY A 117 14.26 -21.96 -17.88
C GLY A 117 14.22 -22.93 -19.07
N LYS A 118 13.50 -22.59 -20.14
CA LYS A 118 13.50 -23.40 -21.38
C LYS A 118 14.88 -23.46 -22.03
N PHE A 119 15.57 -22.32 -22.15
CA PHE A 119 16.93 -22.28 -22.68
C PHE A 119 17.89 -23.12 -21.85
N MET A 120 17.82 -23.02 -20.51
CA MET A 120 18.63 -23.83 -19.61
C MET A 120 18.33 -25.33 -19.76
N HIS A 121 17.06 -25.73 -19.82
CA HIS A 121 16.68 -27.13 -20.05
C HIS A 121 17.19 -27.68 -21.38
N ILE A 122 17.09 -26.89 -22.46
CA ILE A 122 17.62 -27.29 -23.78
C ILE A 122 19.15 -27.40 -23.73
N TYR A 123 19.83 -26.45 -23.08
CA TYR A 123 21.28 -26.45 -22.95
C TYR A 123 21.77 -27.65 -22.15
N THR A 124 21.16 -27.94 -20.99
CA THR A 124 21.54 -29.11 -20.18
C THR A 124 21.26 -30.42 -20.91
N ALA A 125 20.11 -30.55 -21.59
CA ALA A 125 19.79 -31.72 -22.41
C ALA A 125 20.68 -31.87 -23.66
N ARG A 126 21.38 -30.82 -24.11
CA ARG A 126 22.27 -30.88 -25.29
C ARG A 126 23.72 -31.16 -24.91
N TYR A 127 24.19 -30.62 -23.79
CA TYR A 127 25.61 -30.64 -23.42
C TYR A 127 25.94 -31.57 -22.24
N PHE A 128 24.95 -32.12 -21.54
CA PHE A 128 25.14 -32.97 -20.35
C PHE A 128 24.33 -34.28 -20.38
N ASN A 129 24.00 -34.83 -21.56
CA ASN A 129 23.49 -36.20 -21.63
C ASN A 129 24.59 -37.20 -21.21
N PHE A 130 24.36 -37.93 -20.12
CA PHE A 130 24.97 -39.23 -19.84
C PHE A 130 24.12 -40.33 -20.47
#